data_AF-A0A1W9LK85-F1
#
_entry.id   AF-A0A1W9LK85-F1
#
_cell.length_a   1.000
_cell.length_b   1.000
_cell.length_c   1.000
_cell.angle_alpha   90.00
_cell.angle_beta   90.00
_cell.angle_gamma   90.00
#
_symmetry.space_group_name_H-M   'P 1'
#
loop_
_entity.id
_entity.type
_entity.pdbx_description
1 polymer ?
#
loop_
_entity_poly.entity_id
_entity_poly.type
_entity_poly.pdbx_seq_one_letter_code
_entity_poly.pdbx_strand_id
1 'polypeptide(L)'
;ALMGYGTGAVMSVPAHDQRDFDFAKKYGLDIIVVVNKRDENIDAATMTQAYADEGVMVNSGQFDGMDSQKARDEIAAYLEKNNMGKKTVNFRLRDWGISRQRYWGAPIPMIHCNTCGIVPVPEKDLPILLPEIA
;
A
#
# COMPACT_ATOMS: atom_id res chain seq x y z
N ALA A 1 -3.53 1.39 -7.63
CA ALA A 1 -2.44 1.72 -6.67
C ALA A 1 -2.24 3.23 -6.61
N LEU A 2 -1.64 3.75 -5.54
CA LEU A 2 -1.16 5.14 -5.48
C LEU A 2 0.37 5.12 -5.70
N MET A 3 0.89 5.97 -6.59
CA MET A 3 2.31 5.98 -6.95
C MET A 3 3.26 6.18 -5.76
N GLY A 4 2.83 6.91 -4.73
CA GLY A 4 3.64 7.16 -3.52
C GLY A 4 3.42 6.18 -2.37
N TYR A 5 2.74 5.05 -2.58
CA TYR A 5 2.47 4.06 -1.54
C TYR A 5 2.89 2.65 -1.97
N GLY A 6 3.65 1.95 -1.11
CA GLY A 6 4.26 0.67 -1.45
C GLY A 6 5.25 0.83 -2.60
N THR A 7 5.12 0.01 -3.65
CA THR A 7 5.96 0.06 -4.85
C THR A 7 5.32 0.84 -6.00
N GLY A 8 4.14 1.43 -5.80
CA GLY A 8 3.33 2.00 -6.88
C GLY A 8 2.57 0.97 -7.72
N ALA A 9 2.78 -0.33 -7.48
CA ALA A 9 2.05 -1.44 -8.09
C ALA A 9 1.38 -2.31 -7.01
N VAL A 10 0.27 -2.95 -7.36
CA VAL A 10 -0.45 -3.92 -6.51
C VAL A 10 -0.84 -5.12 -7.36
N MET A 11 -0.81 -6.32 -6.78
CA MET A 11 -1.46 -7.49 -7.36
C MET A 11 -2.97 -7.37 -7.17
N SER A 12 -3.75 -7.71 -8.19
CA SER A 12 -5.21 -7.66 -8.14
C SER A 12 -5.75 -9.05 -7.78
N VAL A 13 -6.61 -9.14 -6.77
CA VAL A 13 -7.25 -10.40 -6.34
C VAL A 13 -8.76 -10.19 -6.24
N PRO A 14 -9.49 -10.20 -7.37
CA PRO A 14 -10.89 -9.76 -7.41
C PRO A 14 -11.84 -10.53 -6.49
N ALA A 15 -11.62 -11.82 -6.26
CA ALA A 15 -12.49 -12.58 -5.36
C ALA A 15 -12.37 -12.14 -3.88
N HIS A 16 -11.27 -11.48 -3.50
CA HIS A 16 -10.94 -11.22 -2.09
C HIS A 16 -10.58 -9.76 -1.74
N ASP A 17 -10.53 -8.84 -2.71
CA ASP A 17 -10.48 -7.39 -2.49
C ASP A 17 -11.63 -6.71 -3.25
N GLN A 18 -12.45 -5.93 -2.53
CA GLN A 18 -13.65 -5.30 -3.11
C GLN A 18 -13.34 -4.33 -4.24
N ARG A 19 -12.24 -3.58 -4.17
CA ARG A 19 -11.87 -2.61 -5.21
C ARG A 19 -11.44 -3.34 -6.48
N ASP A 20 -10.74 -4.46 -6.31
CA ASP A 20 -10.36 -5.33 -7.42
C ASP A 20 -11.59 -6.02 -8.02
N PHE A 21 -12.55 -6.44 -7.20
CA PHE A 21 -13.83 -7.00 -7.64
C PHE A 21 -14.62 -6.05 -8.53
N ASP A 22 -14.82 -4.82 -8.06
CA ASP A 22 -15.56 -3.79 -8.81
C ASP A 22 -14.86 -3.47 -10.13
N PHE A 23 -13.52 -3.41 -10.12
CA PHE A 23 -12.72 -3.21 -11.33
C PHE A 23 -12.88 -4.40 -12.29
N ALA A 24 -12.74 -5.63 -11.81
CA ALA A 24 -12.86 -6.83 -12.64
C ALA A 24 -14.27 -6.98 -13.24
N LYS A 25 -15.33 -6.77 -12.46
CA LYS A 25 -16.72 -6.78 -12.96
C LYS A 25 -16.95 -5.71 -14.02
N LYS A 26 -16.43 -4.50 -13.82
CA LYS A 26 -16.59 -3.40 -14.78
C LYS A 26 -15.92 -3.68 -16.12
N TYR A 27 -14.75 -4.31 -16.09
CA TYR A 27 -13.93 -4.55 -17.29
C TYR A 27 -14.00 -5.99 -17.82
N GLY A 28 -14.84 -6.85 -17.23
CA GLY A 28 -15.00 -8.23 -17.65
C GLY A 28 -13.73 -9.08 -17.46
N LEU A 29 -12.97 -8.82 -16.40
CA LEU A 29 -11.78 -9.61 -16.04
C LEU A 29 -12.18 -10.83 -15.22
N ASP A 30 -11.31 -11.85 -15.24
CA ASP A 30 -11.53 -13.09 -14.53
C ASP A 30 -11.57 -12.89 -13.01
N ILE A 31 -12.49 -13.60 -12.36
CA ILE A 31 -12.64 -13.65 -10.91
C ILE A 31 -12.40 -15.08 -10.47
N ILE A 32 -11.29 -15.32 -9.78
CA ILE A 32 -10.86 -16.66 -9.34
C ILE A 32 -10.94 -16.71 -7.82
N VAL A 33 -11.74 -17.63 -7.28
CA VAL A 33 -11.83 -17.87 -5.84
C VAL A 33 -10.66 -18.73 -5.40
N VAL A 34 -9.86 -18.21 -4.45
CA VAL A 34 -8.72 -18.92 -3.85
C VAL A 34 -8.86 -19.11 -2.33
N VAL A 35 -9.88 -18.49 -1.72
CA VAL A 35 -10.25 -18.70 -0.31
C VAL A 35 -11.76 -18.93 -0.20
N ASN A 36 -12.16 -20.06 0.39
CA ASN A 36 -13.56 -20.35 0.70
C ASN A 36 -13.85 -20.12 2.19
N LYS A 37 -15.13 -19.89 2.51
CA LYS A 37 -15.58 -19.96 3.90
C LYS A 37 -15.38 -21.40 4.40
N ARG A 38 -15.18 -21.55 5.72
CA ARG A 38 -14.98 -22.88 6.32
C ARG A 38 -16.17 -23.83 6.11
N ASP A 39 -17.38 -23.26 6.05
CA ASP A 39 -18.63 -24.03 6.00
C ASP A 39 -19.33 -23.97 4.63
N GLU A 40 -18.80 -23.21 3.66
CA GLU A 40 -19.46 -22.97 2.38
C GLU A 40 -18.46 -22.65 1.26
N ASN A 41 -18.66 -23.26 0.09
CA ASN A 41 -17.87 -22.94 -1.09
C ASN A 41 -18.41 -21.67 -1.76
N ILE A 42 -17.53 -20.72 -2.03
CA ILE A 42 -17.86 -19.49 -2.74
C ILE A 42 -17.74 -19.76 -4.24
N ASP A 43 -18.76 -19.37 -4.99
CA ASP A 43 -18.77 -19.46 -6.45
C ASP A 43 -18.60 -18.08 -7.09
N ALA A 44 -17.52 -17.91 -7.87
CA ALA A 44 -17.22 -16.67 -8.60
C ALA A 44 -18.38 -16.15 -9.46
N ALA A 45 -19.18 -17.05 -10.05
CA ALA A 45 -20.27 -16.67 -10.94
C ALA A 45 -21.41 -15.95 -10.21
N THR A 46 -21.68 -16.35 -8.96
CA THR A 46 -22.79 -15.83 -8.16
C THR A 46 -22.37 -14.74 -7.17
N MET A 47 -21.06 -14.47 -7.07
CA MET A 47 -20.54 -13.39 -6.22
C MET A 47 -21.10 -12.03 -6.61
N THR A 48 -21.68 -11.35 -5.61
CA THR A 48 -22.12 -9.96 -5.66
C THR A 48 -21.10 -9.00 -5.05
N GLN A 49 -20.21 -9.50 -4.20
CA GLN A 49 -19.14 -8.76 -3.53
C GLN A 49 -17.93 -9.65 -3.28
N ALA A 50 -16.76 -9.05 -3.04
CA ALA A 50 -15.56 -9.79 -2.67
C ALA A 50 -15.70 -10.40 -1.27
N TYR A 51 -15.11 -11.58 -1.07
CA TYR A 51 -14.98 -12.21 0.24
C TYR A 51 -13.61 -11.90 0.84
N ALA A 52 -13.57 -10.94 1.77
CA ALA A 52 -12.33 -10.43 2.35
C ALA A 52 -11.97 -11.06 3.72
N ASP A 53 -12.77 -12.01 4.21
CA ASP A 53 -12.52 -12.68 5.49
C ASP A 53 -11.58 -13.89 5.34
N GLU A 54 -11.16 -14.41 6.48
CA GLU A 54 -10.32 -15.60 6.56
C GLU A 54 -11.11 -16.88 6.32
N GLY A 55 -10.45 -17.84 5.69
CA GLY A 55 -11.08 -19.10 5.32
C GLY A 55 -10.07 -20.20 5.02
N VAL A 56 -10.47 -21.12 4.15
CA VAL A 56 -9.64 -22.26 3.71
C VAL A 56 -9.18 -22.01 2.28
N MET A 57 -7.89 -22.26 2.03
CA MET A 57 -7.29 -22.11 0.71
C MET A 57 -7.86 -23.16 -0.26
N VAL A 58 -8.21 -22.71 -1.47
CA VAL A 58 -8.65 -23.53 -2.60
C VAL A 58 -7.99 -23.04 -3.88
N ASN A 59 -7.92 -23.86 -4.93
CA ASN A 59 -7.33 -23.50 -6.23
C ASN A 59 -5.91 -22.88 -6.14
N SER A 60 -5.16 -23.27 -5.11
CA SER A 60 -3.87 -22.72 -4.69
C SER A 60 -2.76 -23.78 -4.67
N GLY A 61 -3.01 -24.98 -5.21
CA GLY A 61 -2.01 -26.02 -5.42
C GLY A 61 -1.53 -26.62 -4.10
N GLN A 62 -0.23 -26.53 -3.81
CA GLN A 62 0.36 -27.11 -2.59
C GLN A 62 -0.16 -26.50 -1.27
N PHE A 63 -0.89 -25.38 -1.35
CA PHE A 63 -1.47 -24.69 -0.19
C PHE A 63 -2.96 -25.03 0.02
N ASP A 64 -3.56 -25.85 -0.86
CA ASP A 64 -4.98 -26.21 -0.77
C ASP A 64 -5.31 -26.93 0.55
N GLY A 65 -6.45 -26.59 1.14
CA GLY A 65 -6.92 -27.13 2.42
C GLY A 65 -6.27 -26.51 3.66
N MET A 66 -5.26 -25.64 3.50
CA MET A 66 -4.68 -24.91 4.62
C MET A 66 -5.59 -23.77 5.08
N ASP A 67 -5.49 -23.43 6.36
CA ASP A 67 -6.08 -22.20 6.87
C ASP A 67 -5.37 -20.98 6.28
N SER A 68 -6.14 -19.99 5.81
CA SER A 68 -5.62 -18.81 5.12
C SER A 68 -4.60 -18.01 5.95
N GLN A 69 -4.72 -17.95 7.29
CA GLN A 69 -3.72 -17.27 8.12
C GLN A 69 -2.37 -17.99 8.05
N LYS A 70 -2.39 -19.32 8.23
CA LYS A 70 -1.17 -20.14 8.16
C LYS A 70 -0.59 -20.16 6.76
N ALA A 71 -1.44 -20.22 5.74
CA ALA A 71 -1.03 -20.20 4.34
C ALA A 71 -0.27 -18.91 3.99
N ARG A 72 -0.64 -17.76 4.55
CA ARG A 72 0.11 -16.50 4.32
C ARG A 72 1.57 -16.61 4.75
N ASP A 73 1.84 -17.26 5.88
CA ASP A 73 3.21 -17.44 6.37
C ASP A 73 3.99 -18.47 5.55
N GLU A 74 3.36 -19.59 5.19
CA GLU A 74 3.95 -20.65 4.35
C GLU A 74 4.25 -20.17 2.92
N ILE A 75 3.31 -19.42 2.30
CA ILE A 75 3.49 -18.82 0.97
C ILE A 75 4.65 -17.81 1.01
N ALA A 76 4.72 -16.98 2.04
CA ALA A 76 5.81 -16.03 2.17
C ALA A 76 7.17 -16.72 2.33
N ALA A 77 7.25 -17.80 3.12
CA ALA A 77 8.47 -18.60 3.26
C ALA A 77 8.85 -19.29 1.93
N TYR A 78 7.86 -19.79 1.19
CA TYR A 78 8.06 -20.35 -0.14
C TYR A 78 8.60 -19.32 -1.13
N LEU A 79 8.03 -18.11 -1.18
CA LEU A 79 8.48 -17.03 -2.07
C LEU A 79 9.91 -16.60 -1.74
N GLU A 80 10.28 -16.52 -0.46
CA GLU A 80 11.65 -16.23 -0.04
C GLU A 80 12.63 -17.32 -0.47
N LYS A 81 12.29 -18.59 -0.23
CA LYS A 81 13.12 -19.74 -0.62
C LYS A 81 13.41 -19.79 -2.12
N ASN A 82 12.44 -19.35 -2.94
CA ASN A 82 12.57 -19.34 -4.40
C ASN A 82 13.08 -18.00 -4.96
N ASN A 83 13.50 -17.05 -4.13
CA ASN A 83 13.94 -15.70 -4.53
C ASN A 83 12.89 -14.92 -5.36
N MET A 84 11.60 -15.15 -5.10
CA MET A 84 10.47 -14.50 -5.78
C MET A 84 9.86 -13.35 -4.97
N GLY A 85 10.25 -13.19 -3.70
CA GLY A 85 9.75 -12.14 -2.83
C GLY A 85 10.35 -12.21 -1.43
N LYS A 86 10.00 -11.25 -0.57
CA LYS A 86 10.38 -11.22 0.85
C LYS A 86 9.31 -10.57 1.71
N LYS A 87 9.19 -11.00 2.97
CA LYS A 87 8.30 -10.34 3.95
C LYS A 87 8.75 -8.89 4.15
N THR A 88 7.79 -7.97 4.15
CA THR A 88 8.04 -6.54 4.33
C THR A 88 6.94 -5.97 5.22
N VAL A 89 7.32 -5.11 6.17
CA VAL A 89 6.39 -4.36 7.01
C VAL A 89 6.13 -3.01 6.38
N ASN A 90 4.86 -2.67 6.18
CA ASN A 90 4.42 -1.39 5.64
C ASN A 90 3.49 -0.68 6.63
N PHE A 91 3.56 0.66 6.65
CA PHE A 91 2.73 1.49 7.50
C PHE A 91 1.76 2.32 6.67
N ARG A 92 0.52 2.47 7.17
CA ARG A 92 -0.43 3.45 6.61
C ARG A 92 -0.03 4.89 6.94
N LEU A 93 0.75 5.09 8.01
CA LEU A 93 1.29 6.39 8.39
C LEU A 93 2.16 6.95 7.27
N ARG A 94 2.02 8.25 7.00
CA ARG A 94 2.79 8.98 5.98
C ARG A 94 3.69 10.01 6.65
N ASP A 95 4.73 10.41 5.95
CA ASP A 95 5.61 11.47 6.40
C ASP A 95 4.84 12.78 6.63
N TRP A 96 5.33 13.55 7.59
CA TRP A 96 4.72 14.81 7.96
C TRP A 96 5.16 15.92 7.00
N GLY A 97 4.30 16.26 6.05
CA GLY A 97 4.45 17.47 5.24
C GLY A 97 4.21 18.72 6.08
N ILE A 98 5.28 19.41 6.49
CA ILE A 98 5.21 20.63 7.30
C ILE A 98 5.10 21.93 6.49
N SER A 99 5.57 21.94 5.24
CA SER A 99 5.61 23.13 4.39
C SER A 99 4.21 23.65 4.04
N ARG A 100 4.02 24.97 4.03
CA ARG A 100 2.74 25.63 3.70
C ARG A 100 2.98 26.80 2.76
N GLN A 101 2.08 27.00 1.79
CA GLN A 101 2.05 28.17 0.92
C GLN A 101 1.22 29.30 1.57
N ARG A 102 1.62 29.70 2.78
CA ARG A 102 0.97 30.75 3.58
C ARG A 102 2.03 31.69 4.13
N TYR A 103 1.75 32.99 4.12
CA TYR A 103 2.66 34.00 4.68
C TYR A 103 2.78 33.88 6.20
N TRP A 104 1.66 33.76 6.92
CA TRP A 104 1.66 33.77 8.38
C TRP A 104 2.09 32.41 8.96
N GLY A 105 3.40 32.27 9.20
CA GLY A 105 4.02 31.10 9.79
C GLY A 105 5.53 31.31 10.00
N ALA A 106 6.18 30.39 10.71
CA ALA A 106 7.63 30.44 10.88
C ALA A 106 8.34 30.13 9.53
N PRO A 107 9.26 30.99 9.06
CA PRO A 107 10.05 30.71 7.86
C PRO A 107 10.86 29.42 8.00
N ILE A 108 10.87 28.60 6.93
CA ILE A 108 11.66 27.34 6.90
C ILE A 108 13.14 27.71 6.64
N PRO A 109 14.10 27.27 7.49
CA PRO A 109 15.48 27.70 7.42
C PRO A 109 16.33 26.98 6.36
N MET A 110 15.89 27.06 5.11
CA MET A 110 16.60 26.52 3.94
C MET A 110 16.86 27.62 2.91
N ILE A 111 18.04 27.60 2.30
CA ILE A 111 18.48 28.49 1.22
C ILE A 111 18.53 27.69 -0.08
N HIS A 112 18.03 28.28 -1.17
CA HIS A 112 18.24 27.78 -2.52
C HIS A 112 19.44 28.50 -3.14
N CYS A 113 20.58 27.81 -3.26
CA CYS A 113 21.77 28.32 -3.92
C CYS A 113 21.86 27.80 -5.35
N ASN A 114 22.10 28.70 -6.32
CA ASN A 114 22.15 28.36 -7.75
C ASN A 114 23.27 27.38 -8.11
N THR A 115 24.34 27.30 -7.31
CA THR A 115 25.47 26.38 -7.54
C THR A 115 25.49 25.20 -6.58
N CYS A 116 25.01 25.36 -5.35
CA CYS A 116 25.12 24.35 -4.30
C CYS A 116 23.82 23.54 -4.08
N GLY A 117 22.69 23.98 -4.63
CA GLY A 117 21.38 23.38 -4.39
C GLY A 117 20.74 23.85 -3.08
N ILE A 118 20.10 22.93 -2.35
CA ILE A 118 19.37 23.24 -1.10
C ILE A 118 20.34 23.14 0.08
N VAL A 119 20.52 24.24 0.82
CA VAL A 119 21.50 24.35 1.92
C VAL A 119 20.80 24.89 3.17
N PRO A 120 21.04 24.35 4.38
CA PRO A 120 20.46 24.89 5.60
C PRO A 120 21.06 26.25 5.97
N VAL A 121 20.27 27.09 6.64
CA VAL A 121 20.75 28.34 7.23
C VAL A 121 21.68 28.03 8.41
N PRO A 122 22.84 28.70 8.57
CA PRO A 122 23.72 28.50 9.71
C PRO A 122 23.03 28.84 11.04
N GLU A 123 23.31 28.06 12.10
CA GLU A 123 22.66 28.22 13.41
C GLU A 123 22.79 29.63 13.99
N LYS A 124 23.96 30.26 13.80
CA LYS A 124 24.24 31.63 14.24
C LYS A 124 23.36 32.70 13.58
N ASP A 125 22.74 32.38 12.44
CA ASP A 125 21.92 33.29 11.65
C ASP A 125 20.41 33.07 11.92
N LEU A 126 20.06 32.22 12.89
CA LEU A 126 18.70 32.03 13.39
C LEU A 126 18.37 33.06 14.49
N PRO A 127 17.10 33.52 14.61
CA PRO A 127 15.94 33.13 13.83
C PRO A 127 15.81 33.90 12.51
N ILE A 128 15.19 33.25 11.52
CA ILE A 128 14.79 33.92 10.28
C ILE A 128 13.46 34.63 10.54
N LEU A 129 13.51 35.95 10.56
CA LEU A 129 12.32 36.76 10.81
C LEU A 129 11.41 36.78 9.59
N LEU A 130 10.11 36.66 9.82
CA LEU A 130 9.10 36.84 8.79
C LEU A 130 9.08 38.33 8.39
N PRO A 131 9.22 38.68 7.09
CA PRO A 131 9.22 40.08 6.66
C PRO A 131 7.87 40.75 6.96
N GLU A 132 7.84 41.91 7.60
CA GLU A 132 6.60 42.64 7.87
C GLU A 132 5.95 43.11 6.56
N ILE A 133 4.64 42.90 6.41
CA ILE A 133 3.87 43.44 5.27
C ILE A 133 3.42 44.84 5.66
N ALA A 134 3.80 45.85 4.88
CA ALA A 134 3.28 47.22 4.97
C ALA A 134 1.94 47.37 4.24
#